data_AF-A0A954Z0C7-F1
#
_entry.id   AF-A0A954Z0C7-F1
#
_cell.length_a   1.000
_cell.length_b   1.000
_cell.length_c   1.000
_cell.angle_alpha   90.00
_cell.angle_beta   90.00
_cell.angle_gamma   90.00
#
_symmetry.space_group_name_H-M   'P 1'
#
loop_
_entity.id
_entity.type
_entity.pdbx_description
1 polymer ?
#
loop_
_entity_poly.entity_id
_entity_poly.type
_entity_poly.pdbx_seq_one_letter_code
_entity_poly.pdbx_strand_id
1 'polypeptide(L)'
;MNLIKRYTRWLHTGWPAGTVEKLPDVRDDGTTKVPGVRVVGDLTGIPLLKFSADTGAKAVHAILAEPDFAGKRGADDGVYDLAIIGAGVSGMSAAIEAKKAGLRFVIFEASQDFSTIVNFPKGKPIFTYPTEMVPAGDVQFKAD
;
A
#
# COMPACT_ATOMS: atom_id res chain seq x y z
N MET A 1 16.65 14.76 40.32
CA MET A 1 15.87 14.01 39.31
C MET A 1 16.16 12.52 39.49
N ASN A 2 15.19 11.69 39.89
CA ASN A 2 15.38 10.25 40.18
C ASN A 2 15.79 9.47 38.91
N LEU A 3 16.60 8.41 39.07
CA LEU A 3 17.03 7.46 38.03
C LEU A 3 15.86 6.96 37.18
N ILE A 4 14.73 6.62 37.81
CA ILE A 4 13.51 6.16 37.11
C ILE A 4 13.00 7.26 36.17
N LYS A 5 13.03 8.53 36.61
CA LYS A 5 12.55 9.68 35.85
C LYS A 5 13.49 10.07 34.70
N ARG A 6 14.79 9.77 34.83
CA ARG A 6 15.77 9.89 33.74
C ARG A 6 15.59 8.76 32.72
N TYR A 7 15.39 7.54 33.19
CA TYR A 7 15.16 6.37 32.36
C TYR A 7 13.86 6.47 31.55
N THR A 8 12.75 6.89 32.17
CA THR A 8 11.49 7.10 31.44
C THR A 8 11.59 8.25 30.43
N ARG A 9 12.28 9.34 30.77
CA ARG A 9 12.53 10.43 29.81
C ARG A 9 13.42 10.00 28.64
N TRP A 10 14.43 9.17 28.91
CA TRP A 10 15.27 8.56 27.88
C TRP A 10 14.48 7.59 27.01
N LEU A 11 13.59 6.76 27.57
CA LEU A 11 12.72 5.87 26.78
C LEU A 11 11.77 6.64 25.86
N HIS A 12 11.15 7.71 26.35
CA HIS A 12 10.16 8.47 25.56
C HIS A 12 10.79 9.41 24.52
N THR A 13 12.11 9.68 24.58
CA THR A 13 12.96 10.46 23.65
C THR A 13 12.37 11.71 22.96
N GLY A 14 11.25 12.27 23.39
CA GLY A 14 10.57 13.31 22.62
C GLY A 14 10.33 12.87 21.16
N TRP A 15 10.02 11.58 20.94
CA TRP A 15 9.46 11.14 19.66
C TRP A 15 8.41 12.18 19.27
N PRO A 16 8.40 12.69 18.03
CA PRO A 16 7.38 13.64 17.64
C PRO A 16 6.05 12.91 17.74
N ALA A 17 5.40 13.01 18.91
CA ALA A 17 3.97 13.05 19.01
C ALA A 17 3.58 14.39 18.40
N GLY A 18 3.73 14.47 17.07
CA GLY A 18 3.22 15.59 16.30
C GLY A 18 1.72 15.70 16.53
N THR A 19 1.11 16.73 15.94
CA THR A 19 -0.33 16.71 15.76
C THR A 19 -0.73 15.40 15.10
N VAL A 20 -1.70 14.68 15.68
CA VAL A 20 -2.26 13.47 15.08
C VAL A 20 -2.59 13.80 13.63
N GLU A 21 -1.86 13.19 12.69
CA GLU A 21 -2.15 13.36 11.27
C GLU A 21 -3.50 12.74 11.00
N LYS A 22 -4.38 13.53 10.39
CA LYS A 22 -5.68 13.01 9.95
C LYS A 22 -5.42 12.10 8.76
N LEU A 23 -5.61 10.81 8.97
CA LEU A 23 -5.63 9.85 7.87
C LEU A 23 -6.84 10.11 6.97
N PRO A 24 -6.76 9.76 5.67
CA PRO A 24 -7.94 9.72 4.83
C PRO A 24 -9.00 8.80 5.45
N ASP A 25 -10.27 9.16 5.26
CA ASP A 25 -11.37 8.25 5.57
C ASP A 25 -11.38 7.13 4.52
N VAL A 26 -11.09 5.91 4.97
CA VAL A 26 -10.91 4.72 4.14
C VAL A 26 -11.86 3.64 4.64
N ARG A 27 -12.67 3.12 3.73
CA ARG A 27 -13.58 2.00 4.00
C ARG A 27 -12.84 0.67 3.92
N ASP A 28 -13.47 -0.40 4.41
CA ASP A 28 -12.87 -1.75 4.44
C ASP A 28 -12.42 -2.27 3.08
N ASP A 29 -13.02 -1.81 1.98
CA ASP A 29 -12.67 -2.17 0.60
C ASP A 29 -11.60 -1.25 -0.03
N GLY A 30 -11.02 -0.36 0.78
CA GLY A 30 -10.02 0.62 0.37
C GLY A 30 -10.61 1.86 -0.31
N THR A 31 -11.91 1.97 -0.52
CA THR A 31 -12.50 3.19 -1.13
C THR A 31 -12.42 4.39 -0.21
N THR A 32 -12.34 5.57 -0.81
CA THR A 32 -12.36 6.85 -0.12
C THR A 32 -13.64 7.62 -0.44
N LYS A 33 -13.77 8.83 0.12
CA LYS A 33 -14.84 9.77 -0.27
C LYS A 33 -14.71 10.26 -1.72
N VAL A 34 -13.53 10.13 -2.34
CA VAL A 34 -13.27 10.55 -3.72
C VAL A 34 -13.45 9.34 -4.64
N PRO A 35 -14.41 9.37 -5.59
CA PRO A 35 -14.59 8.29 -6.56
C PRO A 35 -13.33 8.03 -7.38
N GLY A 36 -13.04 6.75 -7.66
CA GLY A 36 -11.83 6.33 -8.37
C GLY A 36 -10.53 6.38 -7.54
N VAL A 37 -10.58 6.85 -6.28
CA VAL A 37 -9.42 6.87 -5.38
C VAL A 37 -9.55 5.79 -4.33
N ARG A 38 -8.57 4.88 -4.31
CA ARG A 38 -8.45 3.78 -3.35
C ARG A 38 -7.14 3.86 -2.57
N VAL A 39 -7.19 3.45 -1.31
CA VAL A 39 -6.02 3.31 -0.43
C VAL A 39 -5.71 1.83 -0.25
N VAL A 40 -4.44 1.48 -0.40
CA VAL A 40 -3.93 0.09 -0.35
C VAL A 40 -2.65 0.03 0.45
N GLY A 41 -2.24 -1.17 0.86
CA GLY A 41 -1.05 -1.36 1.68
C GLY A 41 -1.28 -0.99 3.14
N ASP A 42 -0.19 -0.68 3.83
CA ASP A 42 -0.16 -0.46 5.29
C ASP A 42 -1.09 0.69 5.76
N LEU A 43 -1.43 1.62 4.87
CA LEU A 43 -2.41 2.69 5.14
C LEU A 43 -3.82 2.15 5.42
N THR A 44 -4.11 0.89 5.06
CA THR A 44 -5.36 0.20 5.42
C THR A 44 -5.39 -0.26 6.88
N GLY A 45 -4.30 -0.07 7.64
CA GLY A 45 -4.23 -0.31 9.09
C GLY A 45 -3.61 -1.64 9.51
N ILE A 46 -3.30 -2.54 8.56
CA ILE A 46 -2.66 -3.84 8.83
C ILE A 46 -1.28 -3.88 8.14
N PRO A 47 -0.16 -3.69 8.87
CA PRO A 47 1.18 -3.62 8.29
C PRO A 47 1.76 -5.03 8.07
N LEU A 48 1.14 -5.81 7.18
CA LEU A 48 1.53 -7.18 6.87
C LEU A 48 1.74 -7.34 5.37
N LEU A 49 2.89 -7.88 4.98
CA LEU A 49 3.36 -7.90 3.61
C LEU A 49 2.37 -8.54 2.61
N LYS A 50 1.75 -9.66 3.01
CA LYS A 50 0.73 -10.34 2.19
C LYS A 50 -0.54 -9.51 2.01
N PHE A 51 -1.01 -8.87 3.08
CA PHE A 51 -2.16 -7.97 3.02
C PHE A 51 -1.85 -6.74 2.17
N SER A 52 -0.63 -6.23 2.25
CA SER A 52 -0.23 -5.07 1.44
C SER A 52 -0.24 -5.41 -0.06
N ALA A 53 0.27 -6.58 -0.46
CA ALA A 53 0.14 -7.01 -1.86
C ALA A 53 -1.31 -7.30 -2.26
N ASP A 54 -2.05 -8.03 -1.41
CA ASP A 54 -3.43 -8.43 -1.66
C ASP A 54 -4.36 -7.22 -1.89
N THR A 55 -4.26 -6.19 -1.05
CA THR A 55 -5.04 -4.95 -1.19
C THR A 55 -4.70 -4.21 -2.49
N GLY A 56 -3.42 -4.19 -2.90
CA GLY A 56 -2.99 -3.62 -4.18
C GLY A 56 -3.64 -4.31 -5.38
N ALA A 57 -3.65 -5.65 -5.38
CA ALA A 57 -4.28 -6.43 -6.45
C ALA A 57 -5.80 -6.23 -6.47
N LYS A 58 -6.45 -6.35 -5.32
CA LYS A 58 -7.91 -6.19 -5.17
C LYS A 58 -8.39 -4.80 -5.60
N ALA A 59 -7.61 -3.75 -5.36
CA ALA A 59 -7.98 -2.40 -5.80
C ALA A 59 -8.10 -2.31 -7.32
N VAL A 60 -7.19 -2.93 -8.08
CA VAL A 60 -7.28 -2.95 -9.55
C VAL A 60 -8.46 -3.80 -10.02
N HIS A 61 -8.67 -4.97 -9.43
CA HIS A 61 -9.83 -5.81 -9.74
C HIS A 61 -11.15 -5.08 -9.48
N ALA A 62 -11.23 -4.33 -8.38
CA ALA A 62 -12.41 -3.55 -8.03
C ALA A 62 -12.63 -2.38 -9.00
N ILE A 63 -11.57 -1.62 -9.35
CA ILE A 63 -11.65 -0.55 -10.36
C ILE A 63 -12.13 -1.11 -11.72
N LEU A 64 -11.64 -2.28 -12.13
CA LEU A 64 -12.08 -2.92 -13.38
C LEU A 64 -13.56 -3.34 -13.36
N ALA A 65 -14.12 -3.62 -12.19
CA ALA A 65 -15.52 -3.96 -12.00
C ALA A 65 -16.45 -2.74 -11.90
N GLU A 66 -15.90 -1.52 -11.78
CA GLU A 66 -16.67 -0.29 -11.69
C GLU A 66 -17.29 0.07 -13.06
N PRO A 67 -18.63 0.22 -13.16
CA PRO A 67 -19.30 0.47 -14.44
C PRO A 67 -18.88 1.78 -15.13
N ASP A 68 -18.61 2.82 -14.33
CA ASP A 68 -18.18 4.13 -14.82
C ASP A 68 -16.72 4.14 -15.30
N PHE A 69 -15.90 3.20 -14.81
CA PHE A 69 -14.55 2.98 -15.32
C PHE A 69 -14.58 2.22 -16.65
N ALA A 70 -15.33 1.13 -16.74
CA ALA A 70 -15.42 0.29 -17.93
C ALA A 70 -15.83 1.08 -19.19
N GLY A 71 -16.72 2.07 -19.05
CA GLY A 71 -17.17 2.92 -20.15
C GLY A 71 -16.21 4.05 -20.56
N LYS A 72 -15.18 4.34 -19.76
CA LYS A 72 -14.27 5.49 -19.97
C LYS A 72 -12.81 5.10 -20.22
N ARG A 73 -12.44 3.85 -19.95
CA ARG A 73 -11.10 3.32 -20.17
C ARG A 73 -10.67 3.50 -21.63
N GLY A 74 -9.48 4.04 -21.85
CA GLY A 74 -8.93 4.29 -23.18
C GLY A 74 -9.72 5.30 -24.04
N ALA A 75 -10.57 6.13 -23.43
CA ALA A 75 -11.33 7.15 -24.16
C ALA A 75 -10.46 8.33 -24.65
N ASP A 76 -9.32 8.57 -24.00
CA ASP A 76 -8.38 9.63 -24.35
C ASP A 76 -6.94 9.09 -24.34
N ASP A 77 -6.27 9.17 -25.49
CA ASP A 77 -4.90 8.72 -25.67
C ASP A 77 -3.86 9.56 -24.89
N GLY A 78 -4.24 10.73 -24.36
CA GLY A 78 -3.41 11.56 -23.50
C GLY A 78 -3.51 11.22 -22.01
N VAL A 79 -4.43 10.32 -21.61
CA VAL A 79 -4.74 10.05 -20.20
C VAL A 79 -4.39 8.60 -19.83
N TYR A 80 -3.83 8.40 -18.63
CA TYR A 80 -3.62 7.06 -18.09
C TYR A 80 -4.93 6.55 -17.48
N ASP A 81 -5.23 5.27 -17.70
CA ASP A 81 -6.36 4.58 -17.08
C ASP A 81 -6.17 4.46 -15.55
N LEU A 82 -4.92 4.36 -15.09
CA LEU A 82 -4.60 4.21 -13.67
C LEU A 82 -3.31 4.97 -13.30
N ALA A 83 -3.35 5.72 -12.21
CA ALA A 83 -2.17 6.29 -11.57
C ALA A 83 -1.94 5.59 -10.23
N ILE A 84 -0.73 5.07 -10.02
CA ILE A 84 -0.32 4.37 -8.81
C ILE A 84 0.66 5.27 -8.06
N ILE A 85 0.33 5.61 -6.81
CA ILE A 85 1.19 6.46 -5.97
C ILE A 85 1.93 5.58 -4.97
N GLY A 86 3.25 5.50 -5.14
CA GLY A 86 4.18 4.66 -4.37
C GLY A 86 4.49 3.33 -5.07
N ALA A 87 5.77 3.05 -5.28
CA ALA A 87 6.30 1.78 -5.80
C ALA A 87 6.68 0.81 -4.66
N GLY A 88 5.89 0.82 -3.59
CA GLY A 88 5.95 -0.19 -2.53
C GLY A 88 5.32 -1.52 -2.96
N VAL A 89 5.16 -2.44 -2.02
CA VAL A 89 4.60 -3.78 -2.28
C VAL A 89 3.20 -3.71 -2.87
N SER A 90 2.33 -2.90 -2.27
CA SER A 90 0.94 -2.71 -2.73
C SER A 90 0.88 -2.07 -4.11
N GLY A 91 1.66 -1.01 -4.34
CA GLY A 91 1.70 -0.32 -5.63
C GLY A 91 2.25 -1.20 -6.75
N MET A 92 3.30 -1.98 -6.48
CA MET A 92 3.84 -2.93 -7.46
C MET A 92 2.89 -4.10 -7.72
N SER A 93 2.18 -4.58 -6.70
CA SER A 93 1.12 -5.57 -6.89
C SER A 93 -0.03 -5.02 -7.75
N ALA A 94 -0.44 -3.77 -7.52
CA ALA A 94 -1.40 -3.09 -8.38
C ALA A 94 -0.88 -2.93 -9.82
N ALA A 95 0.39 -2.56 -10.00
CA ALA A 95 0.99 -2.41 -11.33
C ALA A 95 1.01 -3.72 -12.14
N ILE A 96 1.28 -4.85 -11.48
CA ILE A 96 1.25 -6.18 -12.11
C ILE A 96 -0.18 -6.50 -12.59
N GLU A 97 -1.18 -6.31 -11.74
CA GLU A 97 -2.58 -6.56 -12.12
C GLU A 97 -3.07 -5.58 -13.20
N ALA A 98 -2.65 -4.31 -13.14
CA ALA A 98 -2.98 -3.32 -14.15
C ALA A 98 -2.40 -3.69 -15.52
N LYS A 99 -1.14 -4.15 -15.54
CA LYS A 99 -0.48 -4.66 -16.74
C LYS A 99 -1.22 -5.88 -17.32
N LYS A 100 -1.63 -6.83 -16.48
CA LYS A 100 -2.39 -8.03 -16.89
C LYS A 100 -3.75 -7.67 -17.48
N ALA A 101 -4.40 -6.67 -16.92
CA ALA A 101 -5.66 -6.14 -17.44
C ALA A 101 -5.50 -5.28 -18.71
N GLY A 102 -4.26 -5.03 -19.17
CA GLY A 102 -3.95 -4.20 -20.34
C GLY A 102 -4.17 -2.71 -20.13
N LEU A 103 -4.18 -2.24 -18.87
CA LEU A 103 -4.38 -0.82 -18.54
C LEU A 103 -3.17 0.01 -18.95
N ARG A 104 -3.41 1.21 -19.44
CA ARG A 104 -2.38 2.25 -19.53
C ARG A 104 -2.20 2.83 -18.14
N PHE A 105 -1.10 2.54 -17.47
CA PHE A 105 -0.86 3.03 -16.12
C PHE A 105 0.50 3.71 -15.96
N VAL A 106 0.61 4.51 -14.89
CA VAL A 106 1.85 5.16 -14.47
C VAL A 106 2.05 4.95 -12.98
N ILE A 107 3.30 4.76 -12.55
CA ILE A 107 3.70 4.67 -11.15
C ILE A 107 4.49 5.94 -10.81
N PHE A 108 4.11 6.60 -9.72
CA PHE A 108 4.83 7.72 -9.14
C PHE A 108 5.49 7.28 -7.84
N GLU A 109 6.82 7.21 -7.83
CA GLU A 109 7.61 6.90 -6.63
C GLU A 109 8.46 8.11 -6.25
N ALA A 110 8.43 8.49 -4.98
CA ALA A 110 9.16 9.65 -4.48
C ALA A 110 10.66 9.38 -4.28
N SER A 111 11.02 8.11 -4.09
CA SER A 111 12.36 7.66 -3.76
C SER A 111 12.88 6.61 -4.76
N GLN A 112 12.87 5.34 -4.39
CA GLN A 112 13.25 4.19 -5.21
C GLN A 112 12.19 3.10 -5.07
N ASP A 113 12.08 2.26 -6.08
CA ASP A 113 11.20 1.10 -6.05
C ASP A 113 11.51 0.21 -4.84
N PHE A 114 10.47 -0.25 -4.16
CA PHE A 114 10.58 -1.07 -2.95
C PHE A 114 11.47 -0.46 -1.86
N SER A 115 11.57 0.86 -1.76
CA SER A 115 12.40 1.57 -0.76
C SER A 115 12.24 1.00 0.66
N THR A 116 11.02 0.68 1.08
CA THR A 116 10.73 0.08 2.39
C THR A 116 11.39 -1.30 2.58
N ILE A 117 11.41 -2.13 1.54
CA ILE A 117 12.05 -3.46 1.57
C ILE A 117 13.56 -3.30 1.57
N VAL A 118 14.09 -2.46 0.67
CA VAL A 118 15.53 -2.23 0.51
C VAL A 118 16.15 -1.69 1.81
N ASN A 119 15.42 -0.82 2.50
CA ASN A 119 15.88 -0.19 3.73
C ASN A 119 15.57 -0.99 5.01
N PHE A 120 14.99 -2.19 4.91
CA PHE A 120 14.80 -2.99 6.10
C PHE A 120 16.14 -3.48 6.66
N PRO A 121 16.39 -3.33 7.98
CA PRO A 121 17.58 -3.88 8.61
C PRO A 121 17.70 -5.38 8.32
N LYS A 122 18.90 -5.82 7.96
CA LYS A 122 19.18 -7.24 7.76
C LYS A 122 18.80 -8.02 9.02
N GLY A 123 18.01 -9.07 8.85
CA GLY A 123 17.52 -9.90 9.97
C GLY A 123 16.29 -9.35 10.69
N LYS A 124 15.68 -8.26 10.21
CA LYS A 124 14.36 -7.84 10.70
C LYS A 124 13.36 -8.95 10.39
N PRO A 125 12.66 -9.53 11.39
CA PRO A 125 11.63 -10.51 11.14
C PRO A 125 10.50 -9.84 10.35
N ILE A 126 10.32 -10.26 9.10
CA ILE A 126 9.18 -9.84 8.29
C ILE A 126 8.13 -10.92 8.41
N PHE A 127 7.07 -10.59 9.14
CA PHE A 127 5.94 -11.49 9.31
C PHE A 127 5.14 -11.51 8.00
N THR A 128 5.20 -12.65 7.30
CA THR A 128 4.38 -12.94 6.12
C THR A 128 2.98 -13.47 6.49
N TYR A 129 2.56 -13.31 7.75
CA TYR A 129 1.29 -13.85 8.25
C TYR A 129 0.09 -13.32 7.46
N PRO A 130 -0.94 -14.15 7.24
CA PRO A 130 -1.08 -15.57 7.56
C PRO A 130 -0.36 -16.47 6.52
N THR A 131 0.27 -17.56 6.94
CA THR A 131 1.01 -18.48 6.03
C THR A 131 0.11 -19.09 4.95
N GLU A 132 -1.14 -19.41 5.30
CA GLU A 132 -2.15 -19.97 4.39
C GLU A 132 -2.79 -18.93 3.45
N MET A 133 -2.64 -17.63 3.73
CA MET A 133 -3.20 -16.59 2.88
C MET A 133 -2.47 -16.59 1.53
N VAL A 134 -3.27 -16.69 0.47
CA VAL A 134 -2.85 -16.47 -0.91
C VAL A 134 -3.35 -15.09 -1.32
N PRO A 135 -2.45 -14.12 -1.58
CA PRO A 135 -2.84 -12.81 -2.11
C PRO A 135 -3.64 -12.96 -3.41
N ALA A 136 -4.59 -12.07 -3.65
CA ALA A 136 -5.40 -12.05 -4.88
C ALA A 136 -4.57 -11.82 -6.16
N GLY A 137 -3.39 -11.19 -6.04
CA GLY A 137 -2.47 -10.96 -7.14
C GLY A 137 -1.33 -11.97 -7.22
N ASP A 138 -0.51 -11.85 -8.26
CA ASP A 138 0.60 -12.78 -8.51
C ASP A 138 1.79 -12.62 -7.56
N VAL A 139 1.84 -11.55 -6.76
CA VAL A 139 2.94 -11.32 -5.82
C VAL A 139 2.81 -12.26 -4.63
N GLN A 140 3.74 -13.21 -4.52
CA GLN A 140 3.75 -14.24 -3.46
C GLN A 140 4.94 -14.06 -2.51
N PHE A 141 4.73 -14.36 -1.23
CA PHE A 141 5.75 -14.29 -0.18
C PHE A 141 5.86 -15.61 0.57
N LYS A 142 7.07 -16.08 0.79
CA LYS A 142 7.40 -17.25 1.61
C LYS A 142 8.42 -16.84 2.67
N ALA A 143 8.28 -17.39 3.87
CA ALA A 143 9.30 -17.31 4.91
C ALA A 143 9.92 -18.71 5.02
N ASP A 144 11.26 -18.78 5.02
CA ASP A 144 12.01 -20.00 5.32
C ASP A 144 12.11 -20.23 6.84
#